data_AF-A0A5A5RHT8-F1
#
_entry.id   AF-A0A5A5RHT8-F1
#
_cell.length_a   1.000
_cell.length_b   1.000
_cell.length_c   1.000
_cell.angle_alpha   90.00
_cell.angle_beta   90.00
_cell.angle_gamma   90.00
#
_symmetry.space_group_name_H-M   'P 1'
#
loop_
_entity.id
_entity.type
_entity.pdbx_description
1 polymer ?
#
loop_
_entity_poly.entity_id
_entity_poly.type
_entity_poly.pdbx_seq_one_letter_code
_entity_poly.pdbx_strand_id
1 'polypeptide(L)'
;MATLKQFNTPALIKDLADQPDKQARLDALWSETLKSFTEQSIQGGDAPLDNDRVFYFNPLITELTGIITPPPVAWTAFPNRILVFFPNASKKDQFQYADEGPPNVNGQPYRPQGPRGWQDEYCEWSVTRRPSDNKITKVTFTCENPEYWNALWLIDSNRVLELYRELVSPDVQLADLQGYTNPDTGKFDPDAYNPLNKWNNNTKTGPVHLISPPNTLSAEIYLAAAATIVRECNGSVVTDQSQLIQCSRYGTPGRNSDPFIGGTVNSIVRQGGVKVTLKDPVGLYIQEPAFDQTWQLPVQAPGDAHPSDYWKIVRGRRRTDPNEPDFILHAVYEVPEDQGFCVGDITIDGLPIRFGSQITQKFQIALAAIGIPTTDPAQTPRPCIDPSACPSTITEAASASLDPAHLRSMMSLMSSATRRR
;
A
#
# COMPACT_ATOMS: atom_id res chain seq x y z
N MET A 1 27.15 20.66 4.29
CA MET A 1 25.86 20.37 3.64
C MET A 1 25.42 18.99 4.09
N ALA A 2 24.14 18.77 4.39
CA ALA A 2 23.70 17.60 5.17
C ALA A 2 23.19 16.48 4.25
N THR A 3 23.92 15.36 4.24
CA THR A 3 23.38 14.06 3.82
C THR A 3 22.55 13.46 4.96
N LEU A 4 21.66 12.51 4.66
CA LEU A 4 21.04 11.68 5.68
C LEU A 4 22.14 10.87 6.39
N LYS A 5 22.12 10.81 7.72
CA LYS A 5 23.15 10.10 8.49
C LYS A 5 22.92 8.59 8.55
N GLN A 6 21.66 8.20 8.66
CA GLN A 6 21.18 6.83 8.67
C GLN A 6 19.70 6.86 8.29
N PHE A 7 19.19 5.77 7.72
CA PHE A 7 17.74 5.60 7.63
C PHE A 7 17.17 5.33 9.02
N ASN A 8 16.07 6.00 9.34
CA ASN A 8 15.35 5.74 10.57
C ASN A 8 14.37 4.57 10.39
N THR A 9 14.10 3.88 11.50
CA THR A 9 13.08 2.82 11.57
C THR A 9 11.69 3.38 11.17
N PRO A 10 10.77 2.54 10.65
CA PRO A 10 9.45 3.00 10.22
C PRO A 10 8.73 3.74 11.33
N ALA A 11 8.10 4.88 11.03
CA ALA A 11 7.46 5.74 12.03
C ALA A 11 8.35 6.11 13.25
N LEU A 12 9.68 6.03 13.13
CA LEU A 12 10.65 6.28 14.20
C LEU A 12 10.46 5.40 15.44
N ILE A 13 9.86 4.22 15.30
CA ILE A 13 9.63 3.31 16.44
C ILE A 13 10.94 2.85 17.09
N LYS A 14 10.91 2.67 18.40
CA LYS A 14 12.03 2.23 19.23
C LYS A 14 11.60 1.08 20.13
N ASP A 15 11.53 -0.13 19.58
CA ASP A 15 11.09 -1.32 20.32
C ASP A 15 12.12 -1.81 21.36
N LEU A 16 13.32 -1.22 21.40
CA LEU A 16 14.40 -1.54 22.34
C LEU A 16 14.90 -0.27 23.05
N ALA A 17 14.05 0.74 23.23
CA ALA A 17 14.42 2.04 23.78
C ALA A 17 15.08 1.98 25.18
N ASP A 18 14.68 1.00 25.99
CA ASP A 18 15.23 0.71 27.31
C ASP A 18 16.59 -0.02 27.28
N GLN A 19 17.00 -0.50 26.10
CA GLN A 19 18.23 -1.22 25.83
C GLN A 19 19.03 -0.51 24.71
N PRO A 20 19.64 0.66 25.01
CA PRO A 20 20.18 1.56 23.99
C PRO A 20 21.22 0.92 23.07
N ASP A 21 22.05 0.00 23.58
CA ASP A 21 23.02 -0.72 22.76
C ASP A 21 22.35 -1.64 21.73
N LYS A 22 21.25 -2.32 22.11
CA LYS A 22 20.48 -3.14 21.18
C LYS A 22 19.71 -2.28 20.19
N GLN A 23 19.12 -1.17 20.63
CA GLN A 23 18.46 -0.22 19.73
C GLN A 23 19.42 0.37 18.70
N ALA A 24 20.63 0.74 19.10
CA ALA A 24 21.65 1.24 18.17
C ALA A 24 22.05 0.17 17.14
N ARG A 25 22.15 -1.10 17.54
CA ARG A 25 22.40 -2.22 16.61
C ARG A 25 21.22 -2.45 15.65
N LEU A 26 19.98 -2.34 16.13
CA LEU A 26 18.79 -2.40 15.29
C LEU A 26 18.76 -1.27 14.28
N ASP A 27 18.98 -0.02 14.71
CA ASP A 27 19.01 1.15 13.85
C ASP A 27 20.10 1.02 12.77
N ALA A 28 21.30 0.53 13.14
CA ALA A 28 22.40 0.30 12.21
C ALA A 28 22.08 -0.82 11.18
N LEU A 29 21.52 -1.94 11.65
CA LEU A 29 21.10 -3.04 10.78
C LEU A 29 20.03 -2.58 9.80
N TRP A 30 19.00 -1.88 10.30
CA TRP A 30 17.93 -1.30 9.49
C TRP A 30 18.47 -0.37 8.41
N SER A 31 19.36 0.56 8.78
CA SER A 31 19.95 1.51 7.84
C SER A 31 20.79 0.82 6.78
N GLU A 32 21.54 -0.22 7.11
CA GLU A 32 22.32 -0.97 6.11
C GLU A 32 21.41 -1.77 5.18
N THR A 33 20.31 -2.36 5.69
CA THR A 33 19.30 -3.03 4.86
C THR A 33 18.66 -2.08 3.85
N LEU A 34 18.19 -0.90 4.28
CA LEU A 34 17.58 0.07 3.36
C LEU A 34 18.59 0.64 2.37
N LYS A 35 19.82 0.91 2.81
CA LYS A 35 20.91 1.27 1.91
C LYS A 35 21.10 0.22 0.82
N SER A 36 21.13 -1.07 1.18
CA SER A 36 21.26 -2.16 0.22
C SER A 36 20.10 -2.20 -0.77
N PHE A 37 18.84 -2.07 -0.30
CA PHE A 37 17.68 -2.03 -1.20
C PHE A 37 17.71 -0.82 -2.12
N THR A 38 18.08 0.36 -1.61
CA THR A 38 18.22 1.58 -2.40
C THR A 38 19.28 1.41 -3.49
N GLU A 39 20.49 0.97 -3.14
CA GLU A 39 21.58 0.81 -4.12
C GLU A 39 21.30 -0.27 -5.17
N GLN A 40 20.75 -1.41 -4.76
CA GLN A 40 20.30 -2.45 -5.71
C GLN A 40 19.20 -1.92 -6.63
N SER A 41 18.28 -1.12 -6.09
CA SER A 41 17.20 -0.53 -6.88
C SER A 41 17.69 0.56 -7.83
N ILE A 42 18.78 1.28 -7.52
CA ILE A 42 19.44 2.24 -8.41
C ILE A 42 20.15 1.50 -9.55
N GLN A 43 20.88 0.43 -9.23
CA GLN A 43 21.54 -0.42 -10.21
C GLN A 43 20.52 -0.98 -11.22
N GLY A 44 19.35 -1.40 -10.73
CA GLY A 44 18.32 -2.01 -11.54
C GLY A 44 18.66 -3.47 -11.88
N GLY A 45 17.94 -4.04 -12.84
CA GLY A 45 18.14 -5.43 -13.27
C GLY A 45 19.03 -5.54 -14.50
N ASP A 46 19.43 -6.76 -14.84
CA ASP A 46 20.17 -7.06 -16.08
C ASP A 46 19.30 -6.95 -17.35
N ALA A 47 17.99 -6.74 -17.18
CA ALA A 47 17.05 -6.62 -18.29
C ALA A 47 17.36 -5.37 -19.15
N PRO A 48 17.39 -5.50 -20.49
CA PRO A 48 17.55 -4.34 -21.36
C PRO A 48 16.49 -3.28 -21.06
N LEU A 49 16.92 -2.03 -20.97
CA LEU A 49 16.06 -0.86 -20.72
C LEU A 49 15.56 -0.70 -19.27
N ASP A 50 15.89 -1.59 -18.32
CA ASP A 50 15.55 -1.46 -16.89
C ASP A 50 16.78 -1.55 -15.97
N ASN A 51 17.79 -0.75 -16.31
CA ASN A 51 19.04 -0.58 -15.58
C ASN A 51 19.37 0.91 -15.39
N ASP A 52 20.38 1.22 -14.59
CA ASP A 52 20.96 2.56 -14.44
C ASP A 52 19.89 3.62 -14.13
N ARG A 53 19.15 3.42 -13.03
CA ARG A 53 18.08 4.32 -12.58
C ARG A 53 18.67 5.54 -11.86
N VAL A 54 19.56 6.27 -12.55
CA VAL A 54 20.39 7.37 -12.01
C VAL A 54 19.62 8.62 -11.56
N PHE A 55 18.31 8.65 -11.83
CA PHE A 55 17.38 9.67 -11.34
C PHE A 55 16.73 9.29 -10.00
N TYR A 56 16.93 8.07 -9.53
CA TYR A 56 16.76 7.68 -8.15
C TYR A 56 18.09 7.83 -7.41
N PHE A 57 18.09 8.34 -6.17
CA PHE A 57 19.33 8.59 -5.43
C PHE A 57 19.32 8.01 -4.03
N ASN A 58 20.52 7.70 -3.51
CA ASN A 58 20.70 7.31 -2.12
C ASN A 58 20.94 8.56 -1.24
N PRO A 59 20.04 8.87 -0.28
CA PRO A 59 20.16 10.06 0.56
C PRO A 59 21.33 10.00 1.57
N LEU A 60 21.94 8.83 1.80
CA LEU A 60 23.10 8.69 2.69
C LEU A 60 24.38 9.30 2.11
N ILE A 61 24.51 9.28 0.78
CA ILE A 61 25.68 9.76 0.04
C ILE A 61 25.37 10.97 -0.85
N THR A 62 24.09 11.35 -0.96
CA THR A 62 23.64 12.48 -1.78
C THR A 62 23.31 13.67 -0.90
N GLU A 63 23.80 14.84 -1.28
CA GLU A 63 23.53 16.07 -0.57
C GLU A 63 22.07 16.51 -0.71
N LEU A 64 21.41 16.79 0.42
CA LEU A 64 19.98 17.13 0.45
C LEU A 64 19.77 18.65 0.46
N THR A 65 20.33 19.34 -0.53
CA THR A 65 20.16 20.80 -0.70
C THR A 65 19.01 21.11 -1.65
N GLY A 66 18.17 22.07 -1.28
CA GLY A 66 17.03 22.50 -2.11
C GLY A 66 15.91 21.47 -2.21
N ILE A 67 15.69 20.67 -1.15
CA ILE A 67 14.67 19.61 -1.10
C ILE A 67 13.31 20.13 -1.58
N ILE A 68 12.71 19.40 -2.50
CA ILE A 68 11.34 19.56 -2.96
C ILE A 68 10.52 18.43 -2.32
N THR A 69 9.45 18.77 -1.62
CA THR A 69 8.55 17.78 -1.01
C THR A 69 7.24 17.76 -1.79
N PRO A 70 7.03 16.79 -2.70
CA PRO A 70 5.73 16.58 -3.32
C PRO A 70 4.68 16.17 -2.27
N PRO A 71 3.37 16.30 -2.57
CA PRO A 71 2.33 15.70 -1.75
C PRO A 71 2.57 14.21 -1.51
N PRO A 72 2.13 13.64 -0.37
CA PRO A 72 2.21 12.21 -0.13
C PRO A 72 1.55 11.40 -1.26
N VAL A 73 2.17 10.27 -1.61
CA VAL A 73 1.57 9.32 -2.55
C VAL A 73 0.59 8.47 -1.75
N ALA A 74 -0.71 8.59 -2.03
CA ALA A 74 -1.75 7.91 -1.28
C ALA A 74 -2.73 7.16 -2.20
N TRP A 75 -3.21 6.01 -1.75
CA TRP A 75 -4.17 5.18 -2.46
C TRP A 75 -5.06 4.39 -1.49
N THR A 76 -6.23 3.94 -1.96
CA THR A 76 -7.19 3.20 -1.12
C THR A 76 -6.64 1.85 -0.68
N ALA A 77 -6.82 1.50 0.60
CA ALA A 77 -6.34 0.23 1.17
C ALA A 77 -7.13 -1.02 0.69
N PHE A 78 -8.32 -0.82 0.11
CA PHE A 78 -9.09 -1.92 -0.47
C PHE A 78 -8.43 -2.51 -1.74
N PRO A 79 -8.30 -3.84 -1.86
CA PRO A 79 -7.66 -4.50 -3.01
C PRO A 79 -8.37 -4.27 -4.36
N ASN A 80 -7.82 -3.39 -5.20
CA ASN A 80 -8.46 -3.04 -6.47
C ASN A 80 -8.52 -4.21 -7.45
N ARG A 81 -7.57 -5.16 -7.38
CA ARG A 81 -7.60 -6.36 -8.22
C ARG A 81 -8.85 -7.21 -7.99
N ILE A 82 -9.48 -7.16 -6.82
CA ILE A 82 -10.78 -7.81 -6.60
C ILE A 82 -11.86 -7.16 -7.48
N LEU A 83 -11.87 -5.82 -7.58
CA LEU A 83 -12.80 -5.09 -8.45
C LEU A 83 -12.55 -5.41 -9.94
N VAL A 84 -11.27 -5.51 -10.32
CA VAL A 84 -10.85 -5.81 -11.71
C VAL A 84 -11.22 -7.23 -12.12
N PHE A 85 -10.98 -8.23 -11.28
CA PHE A 85 -11.26 -9.63 -11.62
C PHE A 85 -12.74 -10.01 -11.43
N PHE A 86 -13.46 -9.31 -10.56
CA PHE A 86 -14.87 -9.60 -10.26
C PHE A 86 -15.77 -8.36 -10.43
N PRO A 87 -15.81 -7.76 -11.64
CA PRO A 87 -16.56 -6.52 -11.87
C PRO A 87 -18.08 -6.71 -11.76
N ASN A 88 -18.56 -7.94 -11.94
CA ASN A 88 -19.98 -8.29 -11.87
C ASN A 88 -20.40 -8.85 -10.49
N ALA A 89 -19.47 -8.98 -9.54
CA ALA A 89 -19.80 -9.42 -8.20
C ALA A 89 -20.52 -8.30 -7.43
N SER A 90 -21.42 -8.66 -6.51
CA SER A 90 -22.05 -7.64 -5.67
C SER A 90 -21.01 -6.98 -4.77
N LYS A 91 -21.27 -5.75 -4.29
CA LYS A 91 -20.39 -5.09 -3.30
C LYS A 91 -20.14 -5.98 -2.08
N LYS A 92 -21.18 -6.68 -1.61
CA LYS A 92 -21.08 -7.61 -0.50
C LYS A 92 -20.09 -8.74 -0.81
N ASP A 93 -20.15 -9.32 -2.00
CA ASP A 93 -19.25 -10.42 -2.39
C ASP A 93 -17.82 -9.90 -2.54
N GLN A 94 -17.62 -8.70 -3.12
CA GLN A 94 -16.29 -8.08 -3.21
C GLN A 94 -15.68 -7.83 -1.83
N PHE A 95 -16.47 -7.40 -0.85
CA PHE A 95 -16.04 -7.29 0.54
C PHE A 95 -15.68 -8.65 1.14
N GLN A 96 -16.55 -9.65 0.93
CA GLN A 96 -16.29 -11.00 1.39
C GLN A 96 -14.99 -11.57 0.81
N TYR A 97 -14.74 -11.38 -0.48
CA TYR A 97 -13.53 -11.86 -1.14
C TYR A 97 -12.26 -11.26 -0.54
N ALA A 98 -12.29 -10.01 -0.11
CA ALA A 98 -11.14 -9.34 0.52
C ALA A 98 -10.86 -9.84 1.95
N ASP A 99 -11.88 -10.31 2.67
CA ASP A 99 -11.74 -10.87 4.03
C ASP A 99 -11.44 -12.38 4.04
N GLU A 100 -12.13 -13.12 3.17
CA GLU A 100 -12.28 -14.58 3.28
C GLU A 100 -11.64 -15.34 2.11
N GLY A 101 -11.31 -14.65 1.02
CA GLY A 101 -10.69 -15.21 -0.16
C GLY A 101 -11.60 -15.15 -1.39
N PRO A 102 -11.10 -14.64 -2.54
CA PRO A 102 -11.82 -14.65 -3.79
C PRO A 102 -11.91 -16.06 -4.40
N PRO A 103 -12.92 -16.32 -5.24
CA PRO A 103 -13.00 -17.56 -6.02
C PRO A 103 -11.90 -17.62 -7.08
N ASN A 104 -11.78 -18.78 -7.74
CA ASN A 104 -10.86 -18.96 -8.85
C ASN A 104 -11.17 -17.99 -10.01
N VAL A 105 -10.12 -17.47 -10.65
CA VAL A 105 -10.19 -16.65 -11.86
C VAL A 105 -9.83 -17.52 -13.05
N ASN A 106 -10.73 -17.67 -14.02
CA ASN A 106 -10.51 -18.48 -15.22
C ASN A 106 -10.04 -19.92 -14.91
N GLY A 107 -10.61 -20.53 -13.86
CA GLY A 107 -10.27 -21.89 -13.43
C GLY A 107 -8.96 -22.01 -12.63
N GLN A 108 -8.26 -20.91 -12.36
CA GLN A 108 -7.01 -20.89 -11.59
C GLN A 108 -7.19 -20.21 -10.22
N PRO A 109 -6.43 -20.62 -9.19
CA PRO A 109 -6.43 -19.92 -7.91
C PRO A 109 -6.10 -18.44 -8.07
N TYR A 110 -6.84 -17.59 -7.37
CA TYR A 110 -6.52 -16.16 -7.29
C TYR A 110 -5.09 -15.95 -6.78
N ARG A 111 -4.41 -14.94 -7.31
CA ARG A 111 -3.02 -14.60 -6.96
C ARG A 111 -2.92 -13.13 -6.53
N PRO A 112 -2.17 -12.80 -5.46
CA PRO A 112 -1.37 -13.71 -4.62
C PRO A 112 -2.20 -14.71 -3.80
N GLN A 113 -1.60 -15.87 -3.50
CA GLN A 113 -2.26 -16.90 -2.67
C GLN A 113 -2.03 -16.64 -1.19
N GLY A 114 -2.76 -17.39 -0.37
CA GLY A 114 -2.61 -17.38 1.08
C GLY A 114 -3.64 -16.45 1.72
N PRO A 115 -3.88 -16.59 3.03
CA PRO A 115 -4.98 -15.93 3.71
C PRO A 115 -4.93 -14.40 3.62
N ARG A 116 -3.74 -13.82 3.39
CA ARG A 116 -3.57 -12.37 3.19
C ARG A 116 -3.14 -12.00 1.77
N GLY A 117 -2.98 -12.99 0.89
CA GLY A 117 -2.55 -12.78 -0.49
C GLY A 117 -3.52 -11.91 -1.29
N TRP A 118 -4.82 -12.02 -1.00
CA TRP A 118 -5.86 -11.19 -1.63
C TRP A 118 -6.05 -9.83 -0.95
N GLN A 119 -5.38 -9.54 0.16
CA GLN A 119 -5.29 -8.21 0.79
C GLN A 119 -4.14 -7.41 0.15
N ASP A 120 -4.16 -7.35 -1.19
CA ASP A 120 -3.03 -7.02 -2.06
C ASP A 120 -2.74 -5.51 -2.20
N GLU A 121 -2.76 -4.72 -1.12
CA GLU A 121 -2.56 -3.24 -1.15
C GLU A 121 -1.81 -2.65 0.06
N TYR A 122 -0.68 -3.27 0.46
CA TYR A 122 0.16 -2.78 1.58
C TYR A 122 -0.62 -2.48 2.87
N CYS A 123 -1.74 -3.17 3.05
CA CYS A 123 -2.58 -3.16 4.23
C CYS A 123 -3.17 -4.55 4.37
N GLU A 124 -2.87 -5.20 5.49
CA GLU A 124 -3.40 -6.51 5.81
C GLU A 124 -4.19 -6.41 7.11
N TRP A 125 -5.26 -7.20 7.22
CA TRP A 125 -6.17 -7.11 8.36
C TRP A 125 -6.76 -8.44 8.77
N SER A 126 -7.19 -8.50 10.02
CA SER A 126 -7.94 -9.62 10.57
C SER A 126 -9.22 -9.16 11.23
N VAL A 127 -10.21 -10.04 11.21
CA VAL A 127 -11.53 -9.79 11.76
C VAL A 127 -11.78 -10.78 12.90
N THR A 128 -11.97 -10.24 14.11
CA THR A 128 -12.45 -11.01 15.26
C THR A 128 -13.97 -10.94 15.30
N ARG A 129 -14.61 -12.10 15.42
CA ARG A 129 -16.07 -12.23 15.49
C ARG A 129 -16.49 -12.87 16.80
N ARG A 130 -17.60 -12.39 17.35
CA ARG A 130 -18.23 -13.00 18.51
C ARG A 130 -18.88 -14.34 18.10
N PRO A 131 -18.56 -15.47 18.77
CA PRO A 131 -19.08 -16.78 18.37
C PRO A 131 -20.61 -16.92 18.41
N SER A 132 -21.31 -16.19 19.29
CA SER A 132 -22.75 -16.35 19.49
C SER A 132 -23.60 -15.85 18.33
N ASP A 133 -23.17 -14.82 17.61
CA ASP A 133 -23.96 -14.17 16.54
C ASP A 133 -23.13 -13.79 15.31
N ASN A 134 -21.85 -14.15 15.28
CA ASN A 134 -20.90 -13.90 14.19
C ASN A 134 -20.69 -12.41 13.85
N LYS A 135 -21.10 -11.49 14.74
CA LYS A 135 -20.84 -10.06 14.58
C LYS A 135 -19.37 -9.75 14.81
N ILE A 136 -18.85 -8.78 14.07
CA ILE A 136 -17.49 -8.28 14.24
C ILE A 136 -17.40 -7.54 15.56
N THR A 137 -16.43 -7.89 16.39
CA THR A 137 -16.11 -7.17 17.63
C THR A 137 -14.87 -6.32 17.50
N LYS A 138 -13.92 -6.74 16.64
CA LYS A 138 -12.66 -6.06 16.41
C LYS A 138 -12.18 -6.28 14.98
N VAL A 139 -11.63 -5.24 14.37
CA VAL A 139 -10.81 -5.34 13.17
C VAL A 139 -9.44 -4.78 13.46
N THR A 140 -8.39 -5.53 13.12
CA THR A 140 -6.99 -5.15 13.34
C THR A 140 -6.31 -5.00 11.99
N PHE A 141 -5.65 -3.88 11.74
CA PHE A 141 -4.97 -3.52 10.49
C PHE A 141 -3.47 -3.32 10.74
N THR A 142 -2.63 -3.79 9.82
CA THR A 142 -1.19 -3.49 9.81
C THR A 142 -0.72 -3.11 8.40
N CYS A 143 0.27 -2.24 8.34
CA CYS A 143 1.13 -2.01 7.19
C CYS A 143 2.61 -2.19 7.54
N GLU A 144 2.92 -2.80 8.69
CA GLU A 144 4.31 -3.05 9.10
C GLU A 144 5.02 -3.99 8.12
N ASN A 145 6.20 -3.58 7.66
CA ASN A 145 6.99 -4.37 6.72
C ASN A 145 7.66 -5.57 7.42
N PRO A 146 7.70 -6.77 6.79
CA PRO A 146 8.32 -7.94 7.37
C PRO A 146 9.82 -7.76 7.65
N GLU A 147 10.50 -6.89 6.90
CA GLU A 147 11.93 -6.62 7.07
C GLU A 147 12.27 -6.00 8.43
N TYR A 148 11.39 -5.17 9.00
CA TYR A 148 11.63 -4.60 10.34
C TYR A 148 11.57 -5.69 11.41
N TRP A 149 10.58 -6.59 11.31
CA TRP A 149 10.41 -7.70 12.25
C TRP A 149 11.55 -8.71 12.18
N ASN A 150 12.06 -8.98 10.97
CA ASN A 150 13.25 -9.79 10.79
C ASN A 150 14.50 -9.11 11.38
N ALA A 151 14.68 -7.80 11.16
CA ALA A 151 15.79 -7.05 11.77
C ALA A 151 15.70 -7.06 13.31
N LEU A 152 14.51 -6.86 13.87
CA LEU A 152 14.29 -6.94 15.32
C LEU A 152 14.59 -8.34 15.85
N TRP A 153 14.15 -9.41 15.17
CA TRP A 153 14.46 -10.79 15.56
C TRP A 153 15.96 -11.08 15.63
N LEU A 154 16.73 -10.59 14.65
CA LEU A 154 18.19 -10.76 14.60
C LEU A 154 18.91 -10.05 15.76
N ILE A 155 18.28 -9.04 16.37
CA ILE A 155 18.81 -8.33 17.52
C ILE A 155 18.31 -8.94 18.83
N ASP A 156 17.00 -9.21 18.93
CA ASP A 156 16.33 -9.71 20.12
C ASP A 156 15.02 -10.44 19.79
N SER A 157 15.08 -11.77 19.73
CA SER A 157 13.91 -12.63 19.49
C SER A 157 12.91 -12.63 20.65
N ASN A 158 13.35 -12.36 21.89
CA ASN A 158 12.44 -12.23 23.03
C ASN A 158 11.59 -10.96 22.91
N ARG A 159 12.16 -9.87 22.41
CA ARG A 159 11.37 -8.66 22.15
C ARG A 159 10.31 -8.89 21.08
N VAL A 160 10.62 -9.66 20.04
CA VAL A 160 9.60 -10.08 19.05
C VAL A 160 8.49 -10.91 19.70
N LEU A 161 8.84 -11.86 20.58
CA LEU A 161 7.86 -12.65 21.32
C LEU A 161 6.93 -11.77 22.19
N GLU A 162 7.49 -10.82 22.93
CA GLU A 162 6.72 -9.88 23.75
C GLU A 162 5.74 -9.08 22.89
N LEU A 163 6.20 -8.53 21.77
CA LEU A 163 5.34 -7.79 20.84
C LEU A 163 4.24 -8.66 20.24
N TYR A 164 4.53 -9.91 19.87
CA TYR A 164 3.48 -10.84 19.42
C TYR A 164 2.44 -11.11 20.51
N ARG A 165 2.86 -11.17 21.78
CA ARG A 165 1.96 -11.34 22.92
C ARG A 165 1.07 -10.13 23.14
N GLU A 166 1.64 -8.94 22.97
CA GLU A 166 0.92 -7.66 23.07
C GLU A 166 -0.07 -7.48 21.91
N LEU A 167 0.35 -7.78 20.67
CA LEU A 167 -0.41 -7.48 19.46
C LEU A 167 -1.43 -8.56 19.09
N VAL A 168 -1.17 -9.83 19.42
CA VAL A 168 -1.97 -10.97 18.96
C VAL A 168 -2.59 -11.76 20.10
N SER A 169 -1.77 -12.35 20.96
CA SER A 169 -2.25 -13.19 22.07
C SER A 169 -1.17 -13.48 23.12
N PRO A 170 -1.45 -13.41 24.43
CA PRO A 170 -0.50 -13.80 25.48
C PRO A 170 -0.02 -15.26 25.37
N ASP A 171 -0.76 -16.12 24.65
CA ASP A 171 -0.44 -17.53 24.49
C ASP A 171 0.71 -17.81 23.50
N VAL A 172 1.18 -16.80 22.76
CA VAL A 172 2.27 -16.97 21.80
C VAL A 172 3.53 -17.49 22.53
N GLN A 173 4.16 -18.51 21.96
CA GLN A 173 5.44 -19.06 22.42
C GLN A 173 6.55 -18.76 21.43
N LEU A 174 7.80 -18.67 21.91
CA LEU A 174 8.95 -18.41 21.04
C LEU A 174 9.06 -19.43 19.90
N ALA A 175 8.82 -20.71 20.21
CA ALA A 175 8.84 -21.80 19.24
C ALA A 175 7.77 -21.67 18.14
N ASP A 176 6.70 -20.89 18.36
CA ASP A 176 5.73 -20.61 17.31
C ASP A 176 6.27 -19.66 16.24
N LEU A 177 7.27 -18.85 16.60
CA LEU A 177 7.87 -17.79 15.75
C LEU A 177 9.16 -18.24 15.06
N GLN A 178 9.61 -19.47 15.32
CA GLN A 178 10.84 -20.06 14.81
C GLN A 178 10.60 -21.00 13.63
N GLY A 179 11.66 -21.27 12.87
CA GLY A 179 11.67 -22.28 11.81
C GLY A 179 11.15 -21.72 10.49
N TYR A 180 12.08 -21.33 9.63
CA TYR A 180 11.75 -20.80 8.30
C TYR A 180 12.57 -21.47 7.20
N THR A 181 11.88 -21.82 6.12
CA THR A 181 12.52 -22.27 4.88
C THR A 181 12.67 -21.07 3.97
N ASN A 182 13.92 -20.65 3.73
CA ASN A 182 14.19 -19.58 2.80
C ASN A 182 13.69 -20.00 1.39
N PRO A 183 12.78 -19.26 0.76
CA PRO A 183 12.16 -19.66 -0.51
C PRO A 183 13.14 -19.64 -1.69
N ASP A 184 14.19 -18.82 -1.64
CA ASP A 184 15.18 -18.68 -2.71
C ASP A 184 16.19 -19.83 -2.72
N THR A 185 16.57 -20.32 -1.55
CA THR A 185 17.59 -21.36 -1.37
C THR A 185 17.02 -22.73 -1.03
N GLY A 186 15.76 -22.80 -0.59
CA GLY A 186 15.14 -24.00 -0.06
C GLY A 186 15.71 -24.48 1.29
N LYS A 187 16.63 -23.71 1.91
CA LYS A 187 17.27 -24.10 3.16
C LYS A 187 16.37 -23.79 4.34
N PHE A 188 16.11 -24.80 5.17
CA PHE A 188 15.44 -24.65 6.47
C PHE A 188 16.45 -24.21 7.52
N ASP A 189 16.06 -23.20 8.31
CA ASP A 189 16.78 -22.75 9.49
C ASP A 189 15.82 -22.81 10.70
N PRO A 190 16.11 -23.67 11.71
CA PRO A 190 15.27 -23.81 12.89
C PRO A 190 15.27 -22.56 13.78
N ASP A 191 16.30 -21.70 13.71
CA ASP A 191 16.45 -20.53 14.57
C ASP A 191 16.02 -19.23 13.87
N ALA A 192 15.79 -19.29 12.56
CA ALA A 192 15.28 -18.16 11.79
C ALA A 192 13.85 -17.79 12.20
N TYR A 193 13.57 -16.50 12.13
CA TYR A 193 12.22 -15.97 12.27
C TYR A 193 11.30 -16.53 11.18
N ASN A 194 10.13 -17.01 11.58
CA ASN A 194 9.08 -17.45 10.70
C ASN A 194 8.03 -16.33 10.49
N PRO A 195 8.14 -15.51 9.44
CA PRO A 195 7.14 -14.48 9.13
C PRO A 195 5.76 -15.07 8.82
N LEU A 196 5.70 -16.36 8.42
CA LEU A 196 4.48 -17.10 8.09
C LEU A 196 3.98 -17.98 9.25
N ASN A 197 4.36 -17.64 10.48
CA ASN A 197 3.91 -18.36 11.68
C ASN A 197 2.38 -18.39 11.81
N LYS A 198 1.88 -19.34 12.61
CA LYS A 198 0.44 -19.59 12.78
C LYS A 198 -0.35 -18.37 13.28
N TRP A 199 0.30 -17.44 13.98
CA TRP A 199 -0.32 -16.24 14.56
C TRP A 199 -0.49 -15.12 13.54
N ASN A 200 0.40 -15.03 12.55
CA ASN A 200 0.34 -13.99 11.51
C ASN A 200 -0.33 -14.48 10.22
N ASN A 201 -0.19 -15.77 9.88
CA ASN A 201 -0.62 -16.35 8.61
C ASN A 201 -2.08 -16.84 8.61
N ASN A 202 -3.02 -15.95 8.93
CA ASN A 202 -4.47 -16.17 8.83
C ASN A 202 -5.21 -14.81 8.92
N THR A 203 -6.53 -14.74 8.70
CA THR A 203 -7.32 -13.48 8.78
C THR A 203 -8.20 -13.37 10.03
N LYS A 204 -7.95 -14.20 11.04
CA LYS A 204 -8.79 -14.33 12.25
C LYS A 204 -8.11 -13.83 13.52
N THR A 205 -6.81 -14.06 13.67
CA THR A 205 -5.95 -13.49 14.71
C THR A 205 -5.32 -12.21 14.19
N GLY A 206 -5.17 -11.18 15.03
CA GLY A 206 -4.64 -9.87 14.61
C GLY A 206 -3.33 -10.00 13.81
N PRO A 207 -3.17 -9.34 12.64
CA PRO A 207 -1.89 -9.31 11.94
C PRO A 207 -0.83 -8.60 12.77
N VAL A 208 0.41 -9.03 12.63
CA VAL A 208 1.57 -8.31 13.18
C VAL A 208 2.22 -7.46 12.11
N HIS A 209 2.51 -8.07 10.96
CA HIS A 209 3.16 -7.43 9.82
C HIS A 209 2.67 -8.06 8.51
N LEU A 210 2.96 -7.38 7.40
CA LEU A 210 2.61 -7.82 6.05
C LEU A 210 3.30 -9.16 5.72
N ILE A 211 2.57 -10.08 5.09
CA ILE A 211 3.09 -11.37 4.62
C ILE A 211 2.68 -11.70 3.19
N SER A 212 1.81 -10.90 2.57
CA SER A 212 1.52 -11.04 1.15
C SER A 212 2.82 -10.80 0.37
N PRO A 213 3.23 -11.72 -0.52
CA PRO A 213 4.52 -11.60 -1.24
C PRO A 213 4.82 -10.26 -1.92
N PRO A 214 3.85 -9.54 -2.54
CA PRO A 214 4.13 -8.23 -3.14
C PRO A 214 4.25 -7.07 -2.13
N ASN A 215 3.94 -7.30 -0.85
CA ASN A 215 3.86 -6.26 0.18
C ASN A 215 5.17 -6.13 0.99
N THR A 216 6.33 -6.09 0.31
CA THR A 216 7.65 -5.91 0.95
C THR A 216 8.15 -4.48 0.81
N LEU A 217 9.02 -4.04 1.72
CA LEU A 217 9.63 -2.71 1.63
C LEU A 217 10.64 -2.62 0.48
N SER A 218 11.34 -3.73 0.21
CA SER A 218 12.22 -3.83 -0.95
C SER A 218 11.49 -3.63 -2.27
N ALA A 219 10.27 -4.16 -2.40
CA ALA A 219 9.44 -3.98 -3.59
C ALA A 219 9.02 -2.50 -3.76
N GLU A 220 8.65 -1.81 -2.68
CA GLU A 220 8.32 -0.39 -2.72
C GLU A 220 9.50 0.48 -3.20
N ILE A 221 10.68 0.27 -2.63
CA ILE A 221 11.90 1.00 -3.04
C ILE A 221 12.23 0.72 -4.50
N TYR A 222 12.09 -0.54 -4.92
CA TYR A 222 12.26 -0.95 -6.30
C TYR A 222 11.26 -0.25 -7.24
N LEU A 223 9.96 -0.21 -6.90
CA LEU A 223 8.91 0.46 -7.67
C LEU A 223 9.25 1.94 -7.87
N ALA A 224 9.62 2.64 -6.79
CA ALA A 224 9.96 4.05 -6.83
C ALA A 224 11.21 4.31 -7.70
N ALA A 225 12.24 3.48 -7.59
CA ALA A 225 13.44 3.61 -8.41
C ALA A 225 13.18 3.30 -9.90
N ALA A 226 12.46 2.21 -10.19
CA ALA A 226 12.12 1.81 -11.55
C ALA A 226 11.27 2.87 -12.27
N ALA A 227 10.36 3.51 -11.54
CA ALA A 227 9.52 4.58 -12.04
C ALA A 227 10.29 5.86 -12.43
N THR A 228 11.56 5.98 -12.02
CA THR A 228 12.40 7.12 -12.45
C THR A 228 12.82 7.05 -13.91
N ILE A 229 12.66 5.92 -14.59
CA ILE A 229 12.90 5.79 -16.02
C ILE A 229 11.74 6.41 -16.79
N VAL A 230 12.02 7.47 -17.56
CA VAL A 230 11.03 8.03 -18.49
C VAL A 230 10.85 7.09 -19.67
N ARG A 231 9.62 6.69 -19.97
CA ARG A 231 9.27 5.79 -21.07
C ARG A 231 8.60 6.50 -22.22
N GLU A 232 8.71 5.93 -23.43
CA GLU A 232 7.93 6.34 -24.59
C GLU A 232 7.26 5.17 -25.31
N CYS A 233 6.12 5.47 -25.91
CA CYS A 233 5.39 4.66 -26.85
C CYS A 233 5.24 5.44 -28.16
N ASN A 234 5.71 4.88 -29.28
CA ASN A 234 5.54 5.46 -30.61
C ASN A 234 5.99 6.95 -30.70
N GLY A 235 7.13 7.28 -30.08
CA GLY A 235 7.69 8.64 -30.03
C GLY A 235 6.96 9.60 -29.09
N SER A 236 6.02 9.12 -28.27
CA SER A 236 5.31 9.91 -27.27
C SER A 236 5.62 9.42 -25.86
N VAL A 237 5.94 10.34 -24.95
CA VAL A 237 6.21 10.03 -23.54
C VAL A 237 4.98 9.41 -22.90
N VAL A 238 5.17 8.29 -22.20
CA VAL A 238 4.12 7.63 -21.41
C VAL A 238 3.84 8.48 -20.17
N THR A 239 2.59 8.95 -20.04
CA THR A 239 2.16 9.79 -18.92
C THR A 239 1.02 9.18 -18.12
N ASP A 240 0.27 8.25 -18.70
CA ASP A 240 -0.75 7.47 -17.99
C ASP A 240 -0.08 6.47 -17.04
N GLN A 241 -0.50 6.49 -15.78
CA GLN A 241 0.12 5.68 -14.73
C GLN A 241 -0.10 4.18 -14.92
N SER A 242 -1.27 3.77 -15.43
CA SER A 242 -1.58 2.36 -15.67
C SER A 242 -0.79 1.83 -16.88
N GLN A 243 -0.72 2.63 -17.94
CA GLN A 243 0.11 2.37 -19.10
C GLN A 243 1.59 2.26 -18.70
N LEU A 244 2.07 3.12 -17.80
CA LEU A 244 3.46 3.08 -17.33
C LEU A 244 3.80 1.76 -16.63
N ILE A 245 2.90 1.22 -15.81
CA ILE A 245 3.06 -0.10 -15.17
C ILE A 245 3.20 -1.20 -16.23
N GLN A 246 2.29 -1.25 -17.20
CA GLN A 246 2.34 -2.25 -18.26
C GLN A 246 3.60 -2.10 -19.12
N CYS A 247 3.89 -0.88 -19.55
CA CYS A 247 5.04 -0.51 -20.37
C CYS A 247 6.37 -0.88 -19.72
N SER A 248 6.51 -0.64 -18.42
CA SER A 248 7.79 -0.80 -17.70
C SER A 248 7.95 -2.15 -17.01
N ARG A 249 6.87 -2.91 -16.80
CA ARG A 249 6.86 -4.23 -16.13
C ARG A 249 7.45 -4.27 -14.71
N TYR A 250 7.59 -3.13 -14.03
CA TYR A 250 8.09 -3.10 -12.66
C TYR A 250 7.00 -3.35 -11.60
N GLY A 251 5.72 -3.33 -11.99
CA GLY A 251 4.58 -3.52 -11.09
C GLY A 251 3.50 -4.42 -11.69
N THR A 252 2.42 -4.61 -10.94
CA THR A 252 1.30 -5.49 -11.24
C THR A 252 0.09 -4.67 -11.73
N PRO A 253 -0.37 -4.91 -12.97
CA PRO A 253 -1.59 -4.27 -13.47
C PRO A 253 -2.81 -4.53 -12.58
N GLY A 254 -3.62 -3.48 -12.37
CA GLY A 254 -4.85 -3.54 -11.61
C GLY A 254 -4.70 -3.38 -10.09
N ARG A 255 -3.48 -3.22 -9.55
CA ARG A 255 -3.28 -2.71 -8.18
C ARG A 255 -3.56 -1.20 -8.10
N ASN A 256 -3.80 -0.71 -6.89
CA ASN A 256 -3.81 0.72 -6.57
C ASN A 256 -2.39 1.22 -6.35
N SER A 257 -1.64 0.60 -5.43
CA SER A 257 -0.31 1.05 -5.01
C SER A 257 0.65 1.30 -6.17
N ASP A 258 0.90 0.29 -7.00
CA ASP A 258 1.91 0.35 -8.06
C ASP A 258 1.74 1.55 -9.02
N PRO A 259 0.57 1.78 -9.66
CA PRO A 259 0.41 2.95 -10.53
C PRO A 259 0.47 4.28 -9.79
N PHE A 260 0.01 4.38 -8.53
CA PHE A 260 0.11 5.63 -7.78
C PHE A 260 1.56 5.98 -7.43
N ILE A 261 2.34 5.00 -6.93
CA ILE A 261 3.78 5.15 -6.66
C ILE A 261 4.51 5.51 -7.96
N GLY A 262 4.30 4.68 -8.97
CA GLY A 262 4.97 4.81 -10.25
C GLY A 262 4.67 6.12 -10.95
N GLY A 263 3.38 6.44 -11.11
CA GLY A 263 2.91 7.65 -11.76
C GLY A 263 3.38 8.91 -11.06
N THR A 264 3.33 8.95 -9.72
CA THR A 264 3.74 10.14 -8.95
C THR A 264 5.24 10.38 -9.05
N VAL A 265 6.07 9.35 -8.79
CA VAL A 265 7.54 9.45 -8.94
C VAL A 265 7.90 9.84 -10.37
N ASN A 266 7.32 9.17 -11.37
CA ASN A 266 7.61 9.45 -12.77
C ASN A 266 7.23 10.89 -13.15
N SER A 267 6.10 11.40 -12.63
CA SER A 267 5.64 12.76 -12.90
C SER A 267 6.62 13.85 -12.45
N ILE A 268 7.42 13.58 -11.41
CA ILE A 268 8.42 14.50 -10.88
C ILE A 268 9.65 14.49 -11.79
N VAL A 269 10.21 13.31 -12.08
CA VAL A 269 11.45 13.22 -12.88
C VAL A 269 11.24 13.53 -14.36
N ARG A 270 10.05 13.26 -14.90
CA ARG A 270 9.67 13.50 -16.31
C ARG A 270 9.83 14.96 -16.73
N GLN A 271 9.62 15.90 -15.81
CA GLN A 271 9.74 17.32 -16.09
C GLN A 271 11.21 17.76 -16.28
N GLY A 272 12.16 16.92 -15.86
CA GLY A 272 13.59 17.22 -15.86
C GLY A 272 14.04 18.06 -14.66
N GLY A 273 15.36 18.13 -14.46
CA GLY A 273 15.98 18.98 -13.44
C GLY A 273 15.80 18.51 -12.00
N VAL A 274 15.22 17.33 -11.75
CA VAL A 274 15.03 16.76 -10.41
C VAL A 274 15.41 15.29 -10.37
N LYS A 275 16.12 14.86 -9.31
CA LYS A 275 16.24 13.45 -8.90
C LYS A 275 15.36 13.20 -7.69
N VAL A 276 14.91 11.96 -7.50
CA VAL A 276 13.96 11.60 -6.44
C VAL A 276 14.45 10.44 -5.58
N THR A 277 13.97 10.37 -4.35
CA THR A 277 14.11 9.20 -3.48
C THR A 277 12.90 9.11 -2.55
N LEU A 278 12.72 7.98 -1.86
CA LEU A 278 11.70 7.87 -0.83
C LEU A 278 12.14 8.64 0.44
N LYS A 279 11.20 9.34 1.06
CA LYS A 279 11.47 10.19 2.23
C LYS A 279 11.65 9.32 3.47
N ASP A 280 12.69 9.59 4.25
CA ASP A 280 12.92 8.97 5.55
C ASP A 280 11.93 9.50 6.62
N PRO A 281 11.37 8.66 7.52
CA PRO A 281 11.49 7.19 7.57
C PRO A 281 10.74 6.51 6.42
N VAL A 282 11.46 5.71 5.64
CA VAL A 282 10.89 4.99 4.49
C VAL A 282 9.95 3.90 5.00
N GLY A 283 8.75 3.85 4.43
CA GLY A 283 7.72 2.89 4.80
C GLY A 283 6.35 3.29 4.29
N LEU A 284 5.40 2.40 4.52
CA LEU A 284 4.00 2.54 4.17
C LEU A 284 3.20 2.79 5.43
N TYR A 285 2.28 3.73 5.36
CA TYR A 285 1.58 4.20 6.55
C TYR A 285 0.08 4.26 6.31
N ILE A 286 -0.68 3.68 7.24
CA ILE A 286 -2.13 3.84 7.30
C ILE A 286 -2.42 5.32 7.53
N GLN A 287 -3.30 5.88 6.72
CA GLN A 287 -3.89 7.18 6.95
C GLN A 287 -5.16 6.99 7.77
N GLU A 288 -5.43 7.88 8.72
CA GLU A 288 -6.64 7.75 9.54
C GLU A 288 -7.91 7.76 8.66
N PRO A 289 -8.90 6.87 8.92
CA PRO A 289 -10.11 6.83 8.11
C PRO A 289 -10.85 8.15 8.07
N ALA A 290 -11.46 8.43 6.92
CA ALA A 290 -12.44 9.48 6.80
C ALA A 290 -13.72 9.05 7.56
N PHE A 291 -13.82 9.45 8.83
CA PHE A 291 -15.04 9.31 9.65
C PHE A 291 -16.09 10.36 9.24
N ASP A 292 -16.55 10.25 7.99
CA ASP A 292 -17.52 11.16 7.38
C ASP A 292 -18.98 10.77 7.72
N GLN A 293 -19.93 11.42 7.06
CA GLN A 293 -21.38 11.23 7.28
C GLN A 293 -21.87 9.84 6.86
N THR A 294 -21.04 9.02 6.20
CA THR A 294 -21.39 7.65 5.82
C THR A 294 -21.32 6.68 6.99
N TRP A 295 -20.66 7.06 8.09
CA TRP A 295 -20.60 6.27 9.32
C TRP A 295 -21.77 6.60 10.24
N GLN A 296 -22.41 5.57 10.79
CA GLN A 296 -23.43 5.75 11.83
C GLN A 296 -23.25 4.75 12.96
N LEU A 297 -23.27 5.27 14.19
CA LEU A 297 -23.32 4.47 15.41
C LEU A 297 -24.75 3.97 15.68
N PRO A 298 -24.91 2.82 16.32
CA PRO A 298 -26.22 2.33 16.71
C PRO A 298 -26.77 3.14 17.90
N VAL A 299 -28.08 3.04 18.16
CA VAL A 299 -28.76 3.80 19.23
C VAL A 299 -28.27 3.50 20.65
N GLN A 300 -27.56 2.38 20.83
CA GLN A 300 -26.95 1.95 22.09
C GLN A 300 -25.66 2.71 22.41
N ALA A 301 -25.03 3.34 21.42
CA ALA A 301 -23.80 4.10 21.64
C ALA A 301 -24.04 5.29 22.59
N PRO A 302 -23.03 5.70 23.39
CA PRO A 302 -23.11 6.92 24.18
C PRO A 302 -23.51 8.13 23.31
N GLY A 303 -24.32 9.04 23.84
CA GLY A 303 -24.92 10.12 23.05
C GLY A 303 -23.91 11.12 22.48
N ASP A 304 -22.71 11.20 23.06
CA ASP A 304 -21.57 12.01 22.62
C ASP A 304 -20.50 11.22 21.87
N ALA A 305 -20.70 9.91 21.67
CA ALA A 305 -19.73 9.08 20.95
C ALA A 305 -19.73 9.37 19.45
N HIS A 306 -18.54 9.29 18.86
CA HIS A 306 -18.28 9.39 17.44
C HIS A 306 -17.68 8.08 16.90
N PRO A 307 -17.90 7.73 15.61
CA PRO A 307 -17.25 6.58 14.98
C PRO A 307 -15.73 6.56 15.18
N SER A 308 -15.08 7.73 15.15
CA SER A 308 -13.63 7.88 15.38
C SER A 308 -13.17 7.40 16.75
N ASP A 309 -14.02 7.39 17.77
CA ASP A 309 -13.64 7.05 19.15
C ASP A 309 -13.26 5.57 19.31
N TYR A 310 -13.67 4.74 18.36
CA TYR A 310 -13.40 3.31 18.33
C TYR A 310 -12.15 2.96 17.51
N TRP A 311 -11.49 3.95 16.90
CA TRP A 311 -10.22 3.78 16.18
C TRP A 311 -9.03 4.07 17.09
N LYS A 312 -8.18 3.07 17.25
CA LYS A 312 -7.00 3.13 18.12
C LYS A 312 -5.75 2.89 17.30
N ILE A 313 -4.81 3.82 17.37
CA ILE A 313 -3.45 3.62 16.85
C ILE A 313 -2.71 2.76 17.87
N VAL A 314 -2.28 1.57 17.46
CA VAL A 314 -1.53 0.63 18.31
C VAL A 314 -0.04 0.87 18.16
N ARG A 315 0.44 1.08 16.92
CA ARG A 315 1.84 1.39 16.60
C ARG A 315 1.92 2.49 15.56
N GLY A 316 2.93 3.36 15.72
CA GLY A 316 3.09 4.55 14.91
C GLY A 316 2.37 5.77 15.49
N ARG A 317 2.14 6.79 14.66
CA ARG A 317 1.56 8.07 15.10
C ARG A 317 0.82 8.79 13.98
N ARG A 318 -0.08 9.70 14.35
CA ARG A 318 -0.62 10.70 13.43
C ARG A 318 0.47 11.66 12.97
N ARG A 319 0.29 12.24 11.79
CA ARG A 319 1.13 13.33 11.30
C ARG A 319 1.08 14.53 12.25
N THR A 320 2.19 15.25 12.30
CA THR A 320 2.28 16.54 13.00
C THR A 320 2.27 17.72 12.03
N ASP A 321 2.59 17.47 10.76
CA ASP A 321 2.56 18.44 9.67
C ASP A 321 1.47 18.02 8.65
N PRO A 322 0.55 18.91 8.24
CA PRO A 322 -0.48 18.60 7.24
C PRO A 322 0.09 18.21 5.86
N ASN A 323 1.34 18.55 5.56
CA ASN A 323 2.03 18.19 4.31
C ASN A 323 2.71 16.81 4.39
N GLU A 324 2.68 16.15 5.55
CA GLU A 324 3.17 14.78 5.73
C GLU A 324 2.00 13.78 5.74
N PRO A 325 2.27 12.50 5.38
CA PRO A 325 1.32 11.44 5.69
C PRO A 325 1.30 11.19 7.20
N ASP A 326 0.23 10.58 7.69
CA ASP A 326 0.28 9.86 8.97
C ASP A 326 1.39 8.81 8.92
N PHE A 327 1.94 8.47 10.10
CA PHE A 327 2.95 7.44 10.28
C PHE A 327 2.37 6.28 11.11
N ILE A 328 1.12 5.89 10.83
CA ILE A 328 0.43 4.80 11.53
C ILE A 328 0.85 3.48 10.90
N LEU A 329 1.36 2.57 11.73
CA LEU A 329 1.82 1.25 11.31
C LEU A 329 0.79 0.16 11.59
N HIS A 330 0.07 0.32 12.71
CA HIS A 330 -0.88 -0.66 13.21
C HIS A 330 -2.05 0.06 13.87
N ALA A 331 -3.27 -0.32 13.49
CA ALA A 331 -4.49 0.23 14.09
C ALA A 331 -5.52 -0.85 14.39
N VAL A 332 -6.39 -0.55 15.35
CA VAL A 332 -7.50 -1.40 15.77
C VAL A 332 -8.78 -0.58 15.74
N TYR A 333 -9.83 -1.16 15.17
CA TYR A 333 -11.20 -0.66 15.29
C TYR A 333 -12.00 -1.62 16.18
N GLU A 334 -12.33 -1.18 17.40
CA GLU A 334 -12.99 -2.02 18.41
C GLU A 334 -13.92 -1.20 19.31
N VAL A 335 -15.03 -1.81 19.71
CA VAL A 335 -15.98 -1.24 20.68
C VAL A 335 -15.73 -1.91 22.04
N PRO A 336 -15.56 -1.16 23.13
CA PRO A 336 -15.48 -1.74 24.47
C PRO A 336 -16.71 -2.58 24.80
N GLU A 337 -16.51 -3.77 25.36
CA GLU A 337 -17.60 -4.74 25.58
C GLU A 337 -18.72 -4.20 26.50
N ASP A 338 -18.37 -3.31 27.42
CA ASP A 338 -19.29 -2.69 28.38
C ASP A 338 -20.26 -1.68 27.77
N GLN A 339 -20.05 -1.24 26.52
CA GLN A 339 -20.97 -0.35 25.81
C GLN A 339 -22.19 -1.05 25.21
N GLY A 340 -22.26 -2.38 25.26
CA GLY A 340 -23.47 -3.14 24.90
C GLY A 340 -23.77 -3.22 23.39
N PHE A 341 -22.84 -2.80 22.53
CA PHE A 341 -22.85 -3.03 21.08
C PHE A 341 -21.45 -3.42 20.60
N CYS A 342 -21.30 -3.74 19.31
CA CYS A 342 -20.01 -4.10 18.72
C CYS A 342 -19.79 -3.45 17.36
N VAL A 343 -18.59 -3.60 16.78
CA VAL A 343 -18.27 -3.07 15.44
C VAL A 343 -19.30 -3.49 14.40
N GLY A 344 -19.83 -4.72 14.48
CA GLY A 344 -20.85 -5.21 13.56
C GLY A 344 -22.24 -4.55 13.68
N ASP A 345 -22.45 -3.69 14.68
CA ASP A 345 -23.66 -2.86 14.84
C ASP A 345 -23.49 -1.46 14.26
N ILE A 346 -22.26 -1.04 13.97
CA ILE A 346 -21.94 0.21 13.27
C ILE A 346 -22.23 0.03 11.78
N THR A 347 -22.76 1.07 11.13
CA THR A 347 -23.01 1.07 9.70
C THR A 347 -22.07 1.99 8.95
N ILE A 348 -21.72 1.57 7.72
CA ILE A 348 -21.04 2.37 6.71
C ILE A 348 -21.92 2.36 5.48
N ASP A 349 -22.24 3.55 4.94
CA ASP A 349 -23.15 3.72 3.81
C ASP A 349 -24.53 3.05 4.06
N GLY A 350 -25.00 3.10 5.30
CA GLY A 350 -26.25 2.48 5.74
C GLY A 350 -26.22 0.95 5.83
N LEU A 351 -25.08 0.31 5.57
CA LEU A 351 -24.90 -1.14 5.67
C LEU A 351 -24.12 -1.48 6.95
N PRO A 352 -24.58 -2.45 7.76
CA PRO A 352 -23.81 -2.93 8.91
C PRO A 352 -22.42 -3.40 8.49
N ILE A 353 -21.42 -3.18 9.34
CA ILE A 353 -20.08 -3.71 9.13
C ILE A 353 -20.14 -5.25 9.29
N ARG A 354 -19.98 -5.95 8.17
CA ARG A 354 -19.97 -7.41 8.08
C ARG A 354 -18.59 -7.94 7.70
N PHE A 355 -17.74 -7.10 7.12
CA PHE A 355 -16.38 -7.41 6.69
C PHE A 355 -15.41 -6.28 7.10
N GLY A 356 -14.17 -6.61 7.44
CA GLY A 356 -13.11 -5.64 7.70
C GLY A 356 -12.79 -4.79 6.48
N SER A 357 -12.92 -5.37 5.29
CA SER A 357 -12.75 -4.69 4.01
C SER A 357 -13.70 -3.51 3.77
N GLN A 358 -14.84 -3.43 4.48
CA GLN A 358 -15.72 -2.26 4.40
C GLN A 358 -15.03 -1.02 4.96
N ILE A 359 -14.22 -1.20 6.01
CA ILE A 359 -13.45 -0.12 6.63
C ILE A 359 -12.25 0.26 5.74
N THR A 360 -11.62 -0.70 5.06
CA THR A 360 -10.46 -0.42 4.18
C THR A 360 -10.80 0.42 2.94
N GLN A 361 -12.08 0.58 2.60
CA GLN A 361 -12.52 1.56 1.60
C GLN A 361 -12.57 3.00 2.12
N LYS A 362 -12.51 3.20 3.44
CA LYS A 362 -12.63 4.51 4.09
C LYS A 362 -11.29 5.11 4.52
N PHE A 363 -10.18 4.44 4.21
CA PHE A 363 -8.85 4.96 4.46
C PHE A 363 -7.87 4.63 3.33
N GLN A 364 -6.75 5.33 3.37
CA GLN A 364 -5.67 5.20 2.40
C GLN A 364 -4.42 4.64 3.06
N ILE A 365 -3.57 4.00 2.26
CA ILE A 365 -2.14 3.83 2.57
C ILE A 365 -1.39 4.95 1.87
N ALA A 366 -0.35 5.46 2.51
CA ALA A 366 0.52 6.46 1.91
C ALA A 366 1.99 6.24 2.22
N LEU A 367 2.82 6.81 1.34
CA LEU A 367 4.24 7.01 1.53
C LEU A 367 4.63 8.42 1.07
N ALA A 368 5.85 8.83 1.38
CA ALA A 368 6.38 10.12 0.97
C ALA A 368 7.65 9.96 0.12
N ALA A 369 7.82 10.86 -0.84
CA ALA A 369 9.04 11.01 -1.62
C ALA A 369 9.63 12.41 -1.41
N ILE A 370 10.90 12.58 -1.72
CA ILE A 370 11.54 13.89 -1.84
C ILE A 370 12.28 13.98 -3.17
N GLY A 371 12.34 15.19 -3.70
CA GLY A 371 13.16 15.55 -4.86
C GLY A 371 14.32 16.46 -4.47
N ILE A 372 15.40 16.40 -5.24
CA ILE A 372 16.48 17.39 -5.21
C ILE A 372 16.73 17.93 -6.62
N PRO A 373 17.07 19.23 -6.76
CA PRO A 373 17.50 19.77 -8.04
C PRO A 373 18.72 19.02 -8.59
N THR A 374 18.79 18.83 -9.90
CA THR A 374 19.97 18.30 -10.59
C THR A 374 20.28 19.12 -11.84
N THR A 375 21.57 19.19 -12.17
CA THR A 375 22.08 19.75 -13.44
C THR A 375 22.29 18.67 -14.50
N ASP A 376 22.00 17.42 -14.19
CA ASP A 376 22.08 16.34 -15.18
C ASP A 376 21.15 16.62 -16.36
N PRO A 377 21.56 16.25 -17.59
CA PRO A 377 20.71 16.40 -18.76
C PRO A 377 19.34 15.73 -18.56
N ALA A 378 18.29 16.33 -19.12
CA ALA A 378 16.98 15.68 -19.15
C ALA A 378 17.09 14.29 -19.77
N GLN A 379 16.36 13.33 -19.20
CA GLN A 379 16.38 11.95 -19.69
C GLN A 379 15.93 11.90 -21.15
N THR A 380 16.65 11.14 -21.97
CA THR A 380 16.10 10.64 -23.23
C THR A 380 15.11 9.52 -22.89
N PRO A 381 13.82 9.63 -23.25
CA PRO A 381 12.85 8.58 -22.99
C PRO A 381 13.30 7.25 -23.57
N ARG A 382 13.14 6.17 -22.79
CA ARG A 382 13.45 4.81 -23.23
C ARG A 382 12.22 4.15 -23.83
N PRO A 383 12.35 3.29 -24.85
CA PRO A 383 11.21 2.53 -25.36
C PRO A 383 10.52 1.71 -24.25
N CYS A 384 9.22 1.50 -24.40
CA CYS A 384 8.50 0.55 -23.57
C CYS A 384 9.06 -0.87 -23.69
N ILE A 385 9.14 -1.55 -22.54
CA ILE A 385 9.56 -2.95 -22.46
C ILE A 385 8.44 -3.86 -22.94
N ASP A 386 7.19 -3.54 -22.57
CA ASP A 386 6.02 -4.22 -23.10
C ASP A 386 5.41 -3.44 -24.27
N PRO A 387 5.63 -3.85 -25.54
CA PRO A 387 5.06 -3.15 -26.68
C PRO A 387 3.53 -3.24 -26.73
N SER A 388 2.90 -4.19 -26.04
CA SER A 388 1.43 -4.26 -25.95
C SER A 388 0.83 -3.11 -25.14
N ALA A 389 1.65 -2.41 -24.34
CA ALA A 389 1.24 -1.19 -23.63
C ALA A 389 1.13 0.02 -24.56
N CYS A 390 1.68 -0.06 -25.78
CA CYS A 390 1.65 1.03 -26.74
C CYS A 390 0.45 0.85 -27.69
N PRO A 391 -0.60 1.70 -27.59
CA PRO A 391 -1.68 1.64 -28.55
C PRO A 391 -1.12 1.91 -29.95
N SER A 392 -1.49 1.08 -30.92
CA SER A 392 -1.12 1.29 -32.33
C SER A 392 -1.59 2.67 -32.77
N THR A 393 -0.68 3.51 -33.23
CA THR A 393 -1.07 4.63 -34.08
C THR A 393 -1.72 4.03 -35.33
N ILE A 394 -2.96 4.42 -35.62
CA ILE A 394 -3.89 3.94 -36.66
C ILE A 394 -4.87 2.85 -36.15
N THR A 395 -5.91 3.30 -35.47
CA THR A 395 -7.26 3.04 -36.00
C THR A 395 -7.69 4.32 -36.69
N GLU A 396 -8.12 4.20 -37.95
CA GLU A 396 -8.92 5.22 -38.62
C GLU A 396 -9.87 5.84 -37.61
N ALA A 397 -9.89 7.18 -37.58
CA ALA A 397 -11.08 7.87 -37.13
C ALA A 397 -12.26 7.14 -37.77
N ALA A 398 -13.03 6.42 -36.97
CA ALA A 398 -14.31 5.94 -37.42
C ALA A 398 -15.02 7.20 -37.89
N SER A 399 -15.12 7.35 -39.21
CA SER A 399 -16.00 8.29 -39.84
C SER A 399 -17.39 7.84 -39.43
N ALA A 400 -17.82 8.25 -38.23
CA ALA A 400 -19.21 8.55 -38.01
C ALA A 400 -19.49 9.72 -38.95
N SER A 401 -19.75 9.40 -40.22
CA SER A 401 -20.62 10.21 -41.03
C SER A 401 -21.87 10.38 -40.19
N LEU A 402 -21.99 11.57 -39.59
CA LEU A 402 -23.22 12.01 -38.98
C LEU A 402 -24.30 11.82 -40.04
N ASP A 403 -25.17 10.84 -39.83
CA ASP A 403 -26.35 10.66 -40.65
C ASP A 403 -27.11 12.01 -40.62
N PRO A 404 -27.29 12.68 -41.78
CA PRO A 404 -28.00 13.94 -41.86
C PRO A 404 -29.43 13.88 -41.27
N ALA A 405 -30.00 12.68 -41.14
CA ALA A 405 -31.28 12.47 -40.47
C ALA A 405 -31.21 12.72 -38.95
N HIS A 406 -30.08 12.42 -38.31
CA HIS A 406 -29.88 12.60 -36.86
C HIS A 406 -29.72 14.07 -36.47
N LEU A 407 -29.13 14.90 -37.34
CA LEU A 407 -29.02 16.36 -37.17
C LEU A 407 -30.37 17.08 -37.33
N ARG A 408 -31.25 16.62 -38.24
CA ARG A 408 -32.59 17.20 -38.40
C ARG A 408 -33.51 16.94 -37.21
N SER A 409 -33.37 15.76 -36.57
CA SER A 409 -34.12 15.41 -35.36
C SER A 409 -33.74 16.31 -34.17
N MET A 410 -32.44 16.60 -33.99
CA MET A 410 -31.97 17.48 -32.91
C MET A 410 -32.37 18.94 -33.08
N MET A 411 -32.40 19.48 -34.31
CA MET A 411 -32.84 20.86 -34.54
C MET A 411 -34.35 21.06 -34.35
N SER A 412 -35.19 20.04 -34.62
CA SER A 412 -36.64 20.10 -34.39
C SER A 412 -37.01 20.14 -32.89
N LEU A 413 -36.23 19.44 -32.06
CA LEU A 413 -36.41 19.41 -30.60
C LEU A 413 -35.96 20.70 -29.90
N MET A 414 -35.00 21.44 -30.47
CA MET A 414 -34.54 22.72 -29.90
C MET A 414 -35.39 23.93 -30.29
N SER A 415 -36.18 23.86 -31.37
CA SER A 415 -37.13 24.93 -31.75
C SER A 415 -38.47 24.87 -31.02
N SER A 416 -38.79 23.77 -30.34
CA SER A 416 -40.07 23.58 -29.63
C SER A 416 -40.01 23.94 -28.13
N ALA A 417 -38.80 24.09 -27.57
CA ALA A 417 -38.60 24.47 -26.16
C ALA A 417 -38.60 25.99 -25.90
N THR A 418 -38.57 26.83 -26.94
CA THR A 418 -38.61 28.31 -26.82
C THR A 418 -40.00 28.92 -27.00
N ARG A 419 -41.06 28.11 -27.11
CA ARG A 419 -42.47 28.58 -27.13
C ARG A 419 -43.36 27.86 -26.11
N ARG A 420 -42.99 27.91 -24.83
CA ARG A 420 -43.94 27.79 -23.70
C ARG A 420 -43.49 28.70 -22.56
N ARG A 421 -43.88 29.96 -22.66
CA ARG A 421 -44.34 30.78 -21.53
C ARG A 421 -45.78 31.15 -21.80
#